data_AF-A0AAN9ASM3-F1
#
_entry.id   AF-A0AAN9ASM3-F1
#
_cell.length_a   1.000
_cell.length_b   1.000
_cell.length_c   1.000
_cell.angle_alpha   90.00
_cell.angle_beta   90.00
_cell.angle_gamma   90.00
#
_symmetry.space_group_name_H-M   'P 1'
#
loop_
_entity.id
_entity.type
_entity.pdbx_description
1 polymer ?
#
loop_
_entity_poly.entity_id
_entity_poly.type
_entity_poly.pdbx_seq_one_letter_code
_entity_poly.pdbx_strand_id
1 'polypeptide(L)'
;MASRLNSSGGTTPPLVFFDLEATGLIQLGVLPDIIQIAAMCPDDDIFDRYILPEKRMTPSALQVTGLRVDGDRLLRHGSPVPTVGMREALRDFLDWLRDVAEKAGGKKPLLLAYNGTKFDAPVLRNTFKKCGLTDEAKECIGGFADVFQMALAKIRKKECGNYRLQTLARLYMKGTSHDAHNAVGDVKMLKGVYDARLAHATNLMVYKLPY
;
A
#
# COMPACT_ATOMS: atom_id res chain seq x y z
N MET A 1 18.16 5.20 6.27
CA MET A 1 18.71 6.28 5.43
C MET A 1 17.88 6.36 4.16
N ALA A 2 17.51 7.56 3.71
CA ALA A 2 16.84 7.75 2.44
C ALA A 2 17.87 7.84 1.31
N SER A 3 17.63 7.17 0.18
CA SER A 3 18.50 7.19 -1.00
C SER A 3 17.70 7.57 -2.23
N ARG A 4 18.30 8.35 -3.13
CA ARG A 4 17.72 8.65 -4.45
C ARG A 4 18.03 7.51 -5.41
N LEU A 5 17.02 7.05 -6.15
CA LEU A 5 17.25 6.22 -7.33
C LEU A 5 17.52 7.13 -8.53
N ASN A 6 18.75 7.09 -9.05
CA ASN A 6 19.08 7.67 -10.35
C ASN A 6 18.87 6.61 -11.43
N SER A 7 18.18 6.98 -12.51
CA SER A 7 18.02 6.17 -13.71
C SER A 7 19.31 6.17 -14.52
N SER A 8 20.31 5.38 -14.10
CA SER A 8 21.53 5.14 -14.89
C SER A 8 21.63 3.65 -15.24
N GLY A 9 21.42 3.33 -16.52
CA GLY A 9 21.90 2.13 -17.22
C GLY A 9 21.32 0.75 -16.85
N GLY A 10 20.62 0.60 -15.72
CA GLY A 10 19.94 -0.65 -15.35
C GLY A 10 18.41 -0.56 -15.48
N THR A 11 17.73 -1.69 -15.72
CA THR A 11 16.26 -1.75 -15.62
C THR A 11 15.78 -1.20 -14.26
N THR A 12 14.75 -0.36 -14.26
CA THR A 12 14.21 0.20 -13.02
C THR A 12 13.56 -0.90 -12.18
N PRO A 13 13.67 -0.88 -10.83
CA PRO A 13 12.93 -1.82 -10.00
C PRO A 13 11.42 -1.67 -10.26
N PRO A 14 10.64 -2.76 -10.20
CA PRO A 14 9.20 -2.68 -10.38
C PRO A 14 8.58 -1.85 -9.26
N LEU A 15 7.64 -0.97 -9.62
CA LEU A 15 6.91 -0.14 -8.67
C LEU A 15 5.59 -0.83 -8.36
N VAL A 16 5.42 -1.23 -7.10
CA VAL A 16 4.21 -1.88 -6.60
C VAL A 16 3.47 -0.90 -5.72
N PHE A 17 2.25 -0.56 -6.11
CA PHE A 17 1.37 0.31 -5.34
C PHE A 17 0.63 -0.53 -4.32
N PHE A 18 0.61 -0.12 -3.06
CA PHE A 18 -0.06 -0.89 -2.01
C PHE A 18 -0.80 0.02 -1.04
N ASP A 19 -1.80 -0.55 -0.40
CA ASP A 19 -2.64 0.10 0.61
C ASP A 19 -3.08 -0.94 1.65
N LEU A 20 -3.24 -0.50 2.90
CA LEU A 20 -3.70 -1.33 4.00
C LEU A 20 -4.99 -0.79 4.59
N GLU A 21 -6.00 -1.65 4.70
CA GLU A 21 -7.05 -1.42 5.68
C GLU A 21 -6.62 -1.98 7.03
N ALA A 22 -7.00 -1.29 8.12
CA ALA A 22 -6.61 -1.67 9.46
C ALA A 22 -7.74 -1.46 10.49
N THR A 23 -7.58 -2.05 11.68
CA THR A 23 -8.55 -1.92 12.78
C THR A 23 -8.64 -0.50 13.37
N GLY A 24 -7.71 0.38 13.03
CA GLY A 24 -7.68 1.78 13.46
C GLY A 24 -6.39 2.49 13.03
N LEU A 25 -6.15 3.66 13.62
CA LEU A 25 -4.91 4.42 13.42
C LEU A 25 -3.83 4.00 14.42
N ILE A 26 -2.57 4.36 14.13
CA ILE A 26 -1.50 4.27 15.13
C ILE A 26 -1.79 5.28 16.25
N GLN A 27 -1.92 4.80 17.49
CA GLN A 27 -2.20 5.64 18.66
C GLN A 27 -1.17 5.37 19.74
N LEU A 28 -0.46 6.41 20.18
CA LEU A 28 0.54 6.33 21.26
C LEU A 28 1.58 5.19 21.04
N GLY A 29 1.99 4.98 19.79
CA GLY A 29 2.93 3.91 19.42
C GLY A 29 2.32 2.51 19.31
N VAL A 30 1.04 2.33 19.64
CA VAL A 30 0.32 1.07 19.42
C VAL A 30 -0.14 1.00 17.97
N LEU A 31 0.33 -0.01 17.24
CA LEU A 31 -0.05 -0.24 15.85
C LEU A 31 -1.34 -1.07 15.77
N PRO A 32 -2.25 -0.77 14.82
CA PRO A 32 -3.45 -1.56 14.57
C PRO A 32 -3.10 -2.93 13.99
N ASP A 33 -4.12 -3.79 13.87
CA ASP A 33 -4.00 -5.00 13.06
C ASP A 33 -4.43 -4.67 11.62
N ILE A 34 -3.78 -5.31 10.65
CA ILE A 34 -4.15 -5.23 9.25
C ILE A 34 -5.39 -6.10 9.02
N ILE A 35 -6.36 -5.61 8.26
CA ILE A 35 -7.58 -6.34 7.90
C ILE A 35 -7.71 -6.58 6.39
N GLN A 36 -7.00 -5.81 5.57
CA GLN A 36 -6.83 -6.07 4.15
C GLN A 36 -5.44 -5.61 3.70
N ILE A 37 -4.79 -6.42 2.87
CA ILE A 37 -3.60 -6.01 2.11
C ILE A 37 -4.00 -6.03 0.65
N ALA A 38 -3.91 -4.88 -0.03
CA ALA A 38 -4.00 -4.83 -1.48
C ALA A 38 -2.71 -4.28 -2.07
N ALA A 39 -2.32 -4.82 -3.23
CA ALA A 39 -1.23 -4.29 -4.01
C ALA A 39 -1.46 -4.46 -5.50
N MET A 40 -0.83 -3.61 -6.32
CA MET A 40 -0.95 -3.62 -7.76
C MET A 40 0.42 -3.35 -8.38
N CYS A 41 0.87 -4.24 -9.26
CA CYS A 41 2.15 -4.13 -9.95
C CYS A 41 2.01 -3.40 -11.31
N PRO A 42 3.13 -3.11 -12.01
CA PRO A 42 3.10 -2.30 -13.23
C PRO A 42 2.26 -2.86 -14.39
N ASP A 43 2.15 -4.19 -14.49
CA ASP A 43 1.34 -4.94 -15.47
C ASP A 43 -0.12 -5.15 -15.01
N ASP A 44 -0.55 -4.38 -14.01
CA ASP A 44 -1.93 -4.34 -13.49
C ASP A 44 -2.43 -5.63 -12.81
N ASP A 45 -1.55 -6.61 -12.54
CA ASP A 45 -1.87 -7.73 -11.66
C ASP A 45 -2.06 -7.26 -10.20
N ILE A 46 -3.01 -7.87 -9.50
CA ILE A 46 -3.52 -7.41 -8.21
C ILE A 46 -3.39 -8.50 -7.16
N PHE A 47 -2.73 -8.14 -6.07
CA PHE A 47 -2.80 -8.86 -4.81
C PHE A 47 -3.94 -8.33 -3.95
N ASP A 48 -4.75 -9.21 -3.38
CA ASP A 48 -5.81 -8.88 -2.43
C ASP A 48 -6.00 -10.02 -1.42
N ARG A 49 -5.84 -9.71 -0.14
CA ARG A 49 -6.11 -10.62 0.98
C ARG A 49 -6.78 -9.90 2.12
N TYR A 50 -7.93 -10.42 2.55
CA TYR A 50 -8.56 -10.06 3.81
C TYR A 50 -8.02 -10.92 4.96
N ILE A 51 -7.91 -10.31 6.14
CA ILE A 51 -7.40 -10.94 7.35
C ILE A 51 -8.41 -10.72 8.47
N LEU A 52 -8.71 -11.76 9.22
CA LEU A 52 -9.52 -11.63 10.43
C LEU A 52 -8.63 -11.02 11.53
N PRO A 53 -8.94 -9.81 12.05
CA PRO A 53 -8.09 -9.17 13.05
C PRO A 53 -8.28 -9.78 14.45
N GLU A 54 -7.24 -9.70 15.29
CA GLU A 54 -7.33 -10.04 16.71
C GLU A 54 -7.83 -8.83 17.52
N LYS A 55 -7.43 -7.62 17.11
CA LYS A 55 -7.84 -6.36 17.74
C LYS A 55 -9.23 -5.94 17.33
N ARG A 56 -9.93 -5.33 18.27
CA ARG A 56 -11.21 -4.68 18.02
C ARG A 56 -11.05 -3.52 17.03
N MET A 57 -11.96 -3.46 16.07
CA MET A 57 -12.07 -2.33 15.14
C MET A 57 -12.63 -1.11 15.87
N THR A 58 -12.01 0.05 15.62
CA THR A 58 -12.54 1.34 16.09
C THR A 58 -13.80 1.74 15.31
N PRO A 59 -14.72 2.54 15.88
CA PRO A 59 -15.90 3.01 15.15
C PRO A 59 -15.57 3.73 13.84
N SER A 60 -14.48 4.50 13.83
CA SER A 60 -13.98 5.18 12.63
C SER A 60 -13.53 4.19 11.56
N ALA A 61 -12.78 3.15 11.92
CA ALA A 61 -12.38 2.10 10.98
C ALA A 61 -13.58 1.36 10.38
N LEU A 62 -14.59 1.02 11.20
CA LEU A 62 -15.83 0.41 10.72
C LEU A 62 -16.54 1.30 9.68
N GLN A 63 -16.63 2.60 9.96
CA GLN A 63 -17.31 3.56 9.08
C GLN A 63 -16.57 3.78 7.77
N VAL A 64 -15.24 3.94 7.83
CA VAL A 64 -14.42 4.24 6.66
C VAL A 64 -14.33 3.03 5.75
N THR A 65 -13.92 1.88 6.28
CA THR A 65 -13.63 0.68 5.49
C THR A 65 -14.88 -0.11 5.09
N GLY A 66 -16.00 0.10 5.79
CA GLY A 66 -17.18 -0.75 5.68
C GLY A 66 -16.96 -2.20 6.12
N LEU A 67 -15.80 -2.52 6.71
CA LEU A 67 -15.47 -3.85 7.22
C LEU A 67 -15.92 -3.98 8.68
N ARG A 68 -16.44 -5.15 9.04
CA ARG A 68 -16.87 -5.48 10.40
C ARG A 68 -16.62 -6.96 10.69
N VAL A 69 -16.17 -7.25 11.91
CA VAL A 69 -16.12 -8.62 12.43
C VAL A 69 -17.50 -9.04 12.94
N ASP A 70 -17.96 -10.20 12.51
CA ASP A 70 -19.18 -10.89 12.98
C ASP A 70 -18.84 -12.35 13.32
N GLY A 71 -18.64 -12.61 14.61
CA GLY A 71 -18.12 -13.91 15.07
C GLY A 71 -16.71 -14.17 14.55
N ASP A 72 -16.56 -15.25 13.78
CA ASP A 72 -15.32 -15.69 13.12
C ASP A 72 -15.20 -15.21 11.66
N ARG A 73 -16.12 -14.33 11.21
CA ARG A 73 -16.16 -13.83 9.84
C ARG A 73 -15.86 -12.35 9.78
N LEU A 74 -15.22 -11.93 8.69
CA LEU A 74 -15.13 -10.53 8.29
C LEU A 74 -16.18 -10.25 7.24
N LEU A 75 -16.96 -9.19 7.42
CA LEU A 75 -18.01 -8.75 6.52
C LEU A 75 -17.62 -7.40 5.95
N ARG A 76 -17.79 -7.23 4.64
CA ARG A 76 -17.68 -5.96 3.94
C ARG A 76 -19.05 -5.51 3.47
N HIS A 77 -19.51 -4.36 3.96
CA HIS A 77 -20.86 -3.84 3.71
C HIS A 77 -21.97 -4.89 3.93
N GLY A 78 -21.80 -5.72 4.96
CA GLY A 78 -22.75 -6.79 5.33
C GLY A 78 -22.55 -8.13 4.61
N SER A 79 -21.70 -8.19 3.58
CA SER A 79 -21.41 -9.44 2.86
C SER A 79 -20.11 -10.08 3.38
N PRO A 80 -20.09 -11.40 3.68
CA PRO A 80 -18.87 -12.06 4.14
C PRO A 80 -17.77 -12.04 3.07
N VAL A 81 -16.52 -11.81 3.49
CA VAL A 81 -15.33 -11.91 2.63
C VAL A 81 -14.43 -13.06 3.11
N PRO A 82 -13.77 -13.80 2.20
CA PRO A 82 -12.85 -14.86 2.59
C PRO A 82 -11.64 -14.27 3.30
N THR A 83 -11.30 -14.81 4.47
CA THR A 83 -10.15 -14.38 5.27
C THR A 83 -9.11 -15.49 5.37
N VAL A 84 -7.86 -15.10 5.52
CA VAL A 84 -6.74 -15.98 5.86
C VAL A 84 -6.07 -15.50 7.15
N GLY A 85 -5.20 -16.34 7.72
CA GLY A 85 -4.40 -15.94 8.89
C GLY A 85 -3.39 -14.85 8.54
N MET A 86 -3.06 -13.97 9.48
CA MET A 86 -2.10 -12.86 9.26
C MET A 86 -0.76 -13.35 8.68
N ARG A 87 -0.20 -14.43 9.23
CA ARG A 87 1.08 -14.98 8.76
C ARG A 87 0.99 -15.56 7.34
N GLU A 88 -0.16 -16.14 7.01
CA GLU A 88 -0.44 -16.67 5.67
C GLU A 88 -0.58 -15.54 4.65
N ALA A 89 -1.39 -14.51 4.94
CA ALA A 89 -1.51 -13.32 4.08
C ALA A 89 -0.15 -12.67 3.78
N LEU A 90 0.73 -12.57 4.78
CA LEU A 90 2.07 -12.01 4.60
C LEU A 90 2.97 -12.92 3.76
N ARG A 91 2.83 -14.25 3.86
CA ARG A 91 3.58 -15.19 3.01
C ARG A 91 3.10 -15.11 1.56
N ASP A 92 1.78 -15.17 1.35
CA ASP A 92 1.15 -14.96 0.06
C ASP A 92 1.62 -13.65 -0.58
N PHE A 93 1.69 -12.57 0.21
CA PHE A 93 2.16 -11.28 -0.28
C PHE A 93 3.64 -11.31 -0.68
N LEU A 94 4.50 -11.96 0.10
CA LEU A 94 5.92 -12.11 -0.22
C LEU A 94 6.14 -13.02 -1.44
N ASP A 95 5.37 -14.09 -1.60
CA ASP A 95 5.38 -14.96 -2.78
C ASP A 95 4.98 -14.16 -4.03
N TRP A 96 3.88 -13.43 -3.96
CA TRP A 96 3.46 -12.57 -5.06
C TRP A 96 4.53 -11.50 -5.42
N LEU A 97 5.19 -10.90 -4.42
CA LEU A 97 6.30 -9.97 -4.68
C LEU A 97 7.53 -10.64 -5.31
N ARG A 98 7.79 -11.92 -5.02
CA ARG A 98 8.85 -12.70 -5.69
C ARG A 98 8.52 -12.90 -7.15
N ASP A 99 7.28 -13.25 -7.48
CA ASP A 99 6.83 -13.39 -8.87
C ASP A 99 6.97 -12.08 -9.65
N VAL A 100 6.59 -10.95 -9.02
CA VAL A 100 6.81 -9.60 -9.59
C VAL A 100 8.30 -9.32 -9.82
N ALA A 101 9.16 -9.70 -8.87
CA ALA A 101 10.60 -9.53 -9.00
C ALA A 101 11.18 -10.38 -10.13
N GLU A 102 10.75 -11.64 -10.27
CA GLU A 102 11.19 -12.57 -11.31
C GLU A 102 10.84 -12.04 -12.70
N LYS A 103 9.58 -11.62 -12.90
CA LYS A 103 9.12 -10.94 -14.14
C LYS A 103 9.97 -9.69 -14.46
N ALA A 104 10.52 -9.03 -13.44
CA ALA A 104 11.36 -7.83 -13.57
C ALA A 104 12.88 -8.13 -13.57
N GLY A 105 13.30 -9.37 -13.84
CA GLY A 105 14.71 -9.75 -13.93
C GLY A 105 15.42 -9.84 -12.58
N GLY A 106 14.70 -10.26 -11.53
CA GLY A 106 15.21 -10.46 -10.18
C GLY A 106 15.33 -9.19 -9.34
N LYS A 107 14.76 -8.06 -9.78
CA LYS A 107 14.85 -6.80 -9.06
C LYS A 107 13.77 -6.70 -7.99
N LYS A 108 14.20 -6.48 -6.75
CA LYS A 108 13.31 -6.29 -5.60
C LYS A 108 12.34 -5.11 -5.85
N PRO A 109 11.02 -5.32 -5.73
CA PRO A 109 10.05 -4.26 -5.92
C PRO A 109 10.18 -3.12 -4.90
N LEU A 110 9.79 -1.92 -5.32
CA LEU A 110 9.59 -0.79 -4.41
C LEU A 110 8.10 -0.68 -4.09
N LEU A 111 7.78 -0.61 -2.81
CA LEU A 111 6.41 -0.48 -2.34
C LEU A 111 6.02 1.01 -2.22
N LEU A 112 5.03 1.44 -2.97
CA LEU A 112 4.53 2.81 -3.04
C LEU A 112 3.17 2.88 -2.36
N ALA A 113 3.05 3.75 -1.35
CA ALA A 113 1.79 4.05 -0.68
C ALA A 113 1.54 5.56 -0.62
N TYR A 114 0.30 5.97 -0.44
CA TYR A 114 -0.05 7.39 -0.32
C TYR A 114 0.02 7.85 1.13
N ASN A 115 1.02 8.69 1.49
CA ASN A 115 1.30 9.06 2.87
C ASN A 115 1.66 7.83 3.76
N GLY A 116 2.08 6.72 3.12
CA GLY A 116 2.30 5.45 3.79
C GLY A 116 3.56 5.38 4.64
N THR A 117 4.50 6.34 4.52
CA THR A 117 5.64 6.40 5.44
C THR A 117 5.22 6.64 6.89
N LYS A 118 4.04 7.22 7.10
CA LYS A 118 3.47 7.48 8.43
C LYS A 118 2.54 6.37 8.92
N PHE A 119 2.11 5.47 8.05
CA PHE A 119 1.09 4.47 8.38
C PHE A 119 1.37 3.09 7.78
N ASP A 120 1.16 2.90 6.49
CA ASP A 120 1.22 1.58 5.83
C ASP A 120 2.56 0.89 6.03
N ALA A 121 3.65 1.61 5.78
CA ALA A 121 5.00 1.10 5.88
C ALA A 121 5.39 0.69 7.32
N PRO A 122 5.19 1.52 8.37
CA PRO A 122 5.45 1.09 9.74
C PRO A 122 4.51 -0.01 10.23
N VAL A 123 3.23 -0.02 9.82
CA VAL A 123 2.28 -1.09 10.15
C VAL A 123 2.74 -2.41 9.55
N LEU A 124 2.95 -2.47 8.23
CA LEU A 124 3.39 -3.67 7.52
C LEU A 124 4.70 -4.23 8.09
N ARG A 125 5.70 -3.37 8.31
CA ARG A 125 6.99 -3.77 8.90
C ARG A 125 6.81 -4.42 10.27
N ASN A 126 6.03 -3.78 11.15
CA ASN A 126 5.81 -4.29 12.49
C ASN A 126 5.07 -5.63 12.45
N THR A 127 4.13 -5.80 11.51
CA THR A 127 3.42 -7.07 11.32
C THR A 127 4.37 -8.17 10.82
N PHE A 128 5.27 -7.89 9.87
CA PHE A 128 6.33 -8.84 9.50
C PHE A 128 7.19 -9.24 10.70
N LYS A 129 7.57 -8.29 11.56
CA LYS A 129 8.33 -8.59 12.78
C LYS A 129 7.56 -9.49 13.74
N LYS A 130 6.29 -9.18 14.02
CA LYS A 130 5.42 -10.01 14.88
C LYS A 130 5.24 -11.43 14.34
N CYS A 131 5.15 -11.56 13.03
CA CYS A 131 5.01 -12.87 12.38
C CYS A 131 6.35 -13.59 12.14
N GLY A 132 7.50 -13.01 12.54
CA GLY A 132 8.81 -13.61 12.32
C GLY A 132 9.12 -13.82 10.82
N LEU A 133 8.77 -12.84 9.98
CA LEU A 133 8.96 -12.84 8.52
C LEU A 133 9.86 -11.66 8.07
N THR A 134 10.67 -11.14 8.99
CA THR A 134 11.47 -9.93 8.73
C THR A 134 12.58 -10.17 7.70
N ASP A 135 13.19 -11.35 7.70
CA ASP A 135 14.31 -11.62 6.81
C ASP A 135 13.83 -11.92 5.39
N GLU A 136 12.74 -12.67 5.24
CA GLU A 136 12.06 -12.87 3.95
C GLU A 136 11.59 -11.55 3.36
N ALA A 137 11.08 -10.64 4.19
CA ALA A 137 10.70 -9.29 3.75
C ALA A 137 11.90 -8.47 3.25
N LYS A 138 13.06 -8.55 3.93
CA LYS A 138 14.32 -7.89 3.45
C LYS A 138 14.80 -8.47 2.13
N GLU A 139 14.58 -9.76 1.91
CA GLU A 139 14.95 -10.43 0.67
C GLU A 139 14.04 -10.04 -0.49
N CYS A 140 12.74 -9.83 -0.24
CA CYS A 140 11.78 -9.52 -1.30
C CYS A 140 11.64 -8.01 -1.59
N ILE A 141 11.71 -7.14 -0.58
CA ILE A 141 11.34 -5.72 -0.71
C ILE A 141 12.58 -4.84 -0.86
N GLY A 142 12.63 -4.04 -1.94
CA GLY A 142 13.73 -3.13 -2.24
C GLY A 142 13.70 -1.85 -1.40
N GLY A 143 12.51 -1.45 -0.96
CA GLY A 143 12.27 -0.28 -0.13
C GLY A 143 10.85 0.25 -0.25
N PHE A 144 10.58 1.37 0.41
CA PHE A 144 9.30 2.07 0.38
C PHE A 144 9.47 3.46 -0.22
N ALA A 145 8.44 3.95 -0.91
CA ALA A 145 8.37 5.32 -1.39
C ALA A 145 6.98 5.91 -1.11
N ASP A 146 6.94 7.23 -0.94
CA ASP A 146 5.71 7.94 -0.55
C ASP A 146 5.20 8.82 -1.68
N VAL A 147 4.07 8.42 -2.27
CA VAL A 147 3.48 9.12 -3.41
C VAL A 147 2.95 10.51 -3.02
N PHE A 148 2.59 10.71 -1.74
CA PHE A 148 2.20 12.03 -1.26
C PHE A 148 3.37 13.02 -1.33
N GLN A 149 4.59 12.59 -0.98
CA GLN A 149 5.79 13.43 -1.11
C GLN A 149 6.11 13.76 -2.58
N MET A 150 5.86 12.82 -3.49
CA MET A 150 6.00 13.07 -4.93
C MET A 150 5.00 14.12 -5.41
N ALA A 151 3.74 14.02 -4.96
CA ALA A 151 2.70 15.00 -5.28
C ALA A 151 3.06 16.40 -4.77
N LEU A 152 3.55 16.53 -3.53
CA LEU A 152 4.02 17.81 -2.98
C LEU A 152 5.14 18.45 -3.81
N ALA A 153 6.06 17.64 -4.35
CA ALA A 153 7.19 18.11 -5.12
C ALA A 153 6.84 18.52 -6.57
N LYS A 154 5.77 17.95 -7.15
CA LYS A 154 5.46 18.09 -8.58
C LYS A 154 4.20 18.88 -8.88
N ILE A 155 3.21 18.83 -8.00
CA ILE A 155 1.90 19.43 -8.23
C ILE A 155 1.85 20.74 -7.46
N ARG A 156 1.52 21.84 -8.15
CA ARG A 156 1.41 23.14 -7.50
C ARG A 156 0.13 23.18 -6.66
N LYS A 157 0.20 23.69 -5.43
CA LYS A 157 -0.98 23.82 -4.53
C LYS A 157 -2.17 24.53 -5.19
N LYS A 158 -1.92 25.54 -6.04
CA LYS A 158 -2.95 26.26 -6.79
C LYS A 158 -3.68 25.41 -7.85
N GLU A 159 -3.06 24.33 -8.33
CA GLU A 159 -3.62 23.41 -9.32
C GLU A 159 -4.58 22.42 -8.67
N CYS A 160 -4.24 21.93 -7.47
CA CYS A 160 -5.02 20.87 -6.82
C CYS A 160 -5.91 21.34 -5.67
N GLY A 161 -5.64 22.50 -5.07
CA GLY A 161 -6.31 22.99 -3.87
C GLY A 161 -5.95 22.19 -2.60
N ASN A 162 -5.98 20.87 -2.65
CA ASN A 162 -5.49 19.96 -1.62
C ASN A 162 -4.87 18.68 -2.23
N TYR A 163 -3.99 18.04 -1.44
CA TYR A 163 -3.29 16.82 -1.82
C TYR A 163 -3.95 15.60 -1.17
N ARG A 164 -5.28 15.51 -1.17
CA ARG A 164 -5.94 14.23 -0.87
C ARG A 164 -5.90 13.38 -2.14
N LEU A 165 -5.67 12.08 -2.01
CA LEU A 165 -5.58 11.19 -3.17
C LEU A 165 -6.82 11.31 -4.06
N GLN A 166 -8.02 11.35 -3.46
CA GLN A 166 -9.30 11.50 -4.19
C GLN A 166 -9.39 12.82 -4.95
N THR A 167 -8.78 13.90 -4.43
CA THR A 167 -8.72 15.18 -5.14
C THR A 167 -7.81 15.09 -6.35
N LEU A 168 -6.64 14.47 -6.21
CA LEU A 168 -5.72 14.27 -7.32
C LEU A 168 -6.33 13.34 -8.38
N ALA A 169 -6.99 12.27 -7.95
CA ALA A 169 -7.69 11.34 -8.84
C ALA A 169 -8.74 12.07 -9.69
N ARG A 170 -9.62 12.88 -9.08
CA ARG A 170 -10.62 13.66 -9.84
C ARG A 170 -10.00 14.63 -10.85
N LEU A 171 -8.79 15.14 -10.58
CA LEU A 171 -8.13 16.10 -11.47
C LEU A 171 -7.43 15.41 -12.65
N TYR A 172 -6.84 14.23 -12.42
CA TYR A 172 -5.93 13.60 -13.39
C TYR A 172 -6.47 12.30 -14.01
N MET A 173 -7.42 11.64 -13.35
CA MET A 173 -8.07 10.41 -13.82
C MET A 173 -9.49 10.76 -14.31
N LYS A 174 -9.65 10.96 -15.62
CA LYS A 174 -10.96 11.28 -16.21
C LYS A 174 -11.87 10.05 -16.18
N GLY A 175 -13.11 10.21 -15.69
CA GLY A 175 -14.20 9.25 -15.94
C GLY A 175 -14.29 8.03 -15.02
N THR A 176 -13.52 7.95 -13.93
CA THR A 176 -13.60 6.84 -12.99
C THR A 176 -14.35 7.20 -11.72
N SER A 177 -15.42 6.47 -11.40
CA SER A 177 -15.92 6.35 -10.03
C SER A 177 -15.04 5.35 -9.29
N HIS A 178 -14.42 5.79 -8.19
CA HIS A 178 -13.62 4.90 -7.37
C HIS A 178 -14.39 4.54 -6.10
N ASP A 179 -14.42 3.24 -5.80
CA ASP A 179 -14.81 2.68 -4.52
C ASP A 179 -13.72 3.03 -3.50
N ALA A 180 -13.77 4.25 -2.97
CA ALA A 180 -12.83 4.71 -1.96
C ALA A 180 -13.04 3.92 -0.65
N HIS A 181 -11.94 3.62 0.06
CA HIS A 181 -11.95 2.84 1.31
C HIS A 181 -12.20 1.34 1.11
N ASN A 182 -11.67 0.87 -0.01
CA ASN A 182 -11.38 -0.51 -0.33
C ASN A 182 -9.93 -0.50 -0.80
N ALA A 183 -9.05 -1.26 -0.14
CA ALA A 183 -7.62 -1.22 -0.48
C ALA A 183 -7.37 -1.45 -1.97
N VAL A 184 -8.15 -2.32 -2.65
CA VAL A 184 -8.05 -2.52 -4.11
C VAL A 184 -8.45 -1.28 -4.91
N GLY A 185 -9.50 -0.57 -4.47
CA GLY A 185 -9.93 0.70 -5.06
C GLY A 185 -8.88 1.79 -4.88
N ASP A 186 -8.27 1.85 -3.70
CA ASP A 186 -7.26 2.84 -3.35
C ASP A 186 -5.93 2.60 -4.07
N VAL A 187 -5.46 1.35 -4.25
CA VAL A 187 -4.26 1.07 -5.05
C VAL A 187 -4.45 1.38 -6.54
N LYS A 188 -5.64 1.11 -7.09
CA LYS A 188 -5.99 1.50 -8.47
C LYS A 188 -5.99 3.01 -8.65
N MET A 189 -6.55 3.73 -7.68
CA MET A 189 -6.54 5.19 -7.66
C MET A 189 -5.10 5.73 -7.54
N LEU A 190 -4.31 5.12 -6.66
CA LEU A 190 -2.93 5.50 -6.43
C LEU A 190 -2.06 5.33 -7.68
N LYS A 191 -2.12 4.15 -8.32
CA LYS A 191 -1.43 3.87 -9.58
C LYS A 191 -1.89 4.81 -10.68
N GLY A 192 -3.20 5.02 -10.81
CA GLY A 192 -3.75 5.92 -11.84
C GLY A 192 -3.28 7.37 -11.69
N VAL A 193 -3.24 7.92 -10.48
CA VAL A 193 -2.67 9.26 -10.22
C VAL A 193 -1.17 9.28 -10.53
N TYR A 194 -0.46 8.22 -10.15
CA TYR A 194 0.97 8.10 -10.43
C TYR A 194 1.24 8.12 -11.94
N ASP A 195 0.57 7.25 -12.69
CA ASP A 195 0.75 7.11 -14.14
C ASP A 195 0.36 8.40 -14.87
N ALA A 196 -0.75 9.04 -14.47
CA ALA A 196 -1.25 10.24 -15.12
C ALA A 196 -0.40 11.50 -14.87
N ARG A 197 0.31 11.60 -13.73
CA ARG A 197 0.94 12.87 -13.33
C ARG A 197 2.35 12.78 -12.74
N LEU A 198 2.76 11.63 -12.21
CA LEU A 198 3.97 11.50 -11.40
C LEU A 198 5.02 10.54 -11.99
N ALA A 199 4.68 9.69 -12.96
CA ALA A 199 5.61 8.72 -13.56
C ALA A 199 6.87 9.37 -14.18
N HIS A 200 6.78 10.62 -14.64
CA HIS A 200 7.94 11.38 -15.14
C HIS A 200 8.83 11.97 -14.02
N ALA A 201 8.58 11.65 -12.75
CA ALA A 201 9.39 12.13 -11.63
C ALA A 201 10.72 11.36 -11.54
N THR A 202 11.80 12.00 -11.99
CA THR A 202 13.18 11.47 -11.94
C THR A 202 13.81 11.39 -10.54
N ASN A 203 13.06 11.62 -9.46
CA ASN A 203 13.59 11.61 -8.09
C ASN A 203 12.61 10.91 -7.13
N LEU A 204 12.60 9.58 -7.15
CA LEU A 204 11.91 8.80 -6.12
C LEU A 204 12.78 8.81 -4.85
N MET A 205 12.27 9.43 -3.78
CA MET A 205 12.89 9.32 -2.45
C MET A 205 12.53 7.94 -1.90
N VAL A 206 13.50 7.02 -1.91
CA VAL A 206 13.32 5.68 -1.37
C VAL A 206 13.80 5.64 0.06
N TYR A 207 12.93 5.12 0.92
CA TYR A 207 13.20 4.86 2.31
C TYR A 207 13.42 3.36 2.46
N LYS A 208 14.62 2.99 2.90
CA LYS A 208 14.79 1.70 3.55
C LYS A 208 14.38 1.89 5.00
N LEU A 209 13.32 1.21 5.42
CA LEU A 209 12.99 1.17 6.83
C LEU A 209 14.14 0.45 7.54
N PRO A 210 14.72 1.01 8.62
CA PRO A 210 15.63 0.26 9.46
C PRO A 210 14.83 -0.91 10.05
N TYR A 211 15.32 -2.12 9.80
CA TYR A 211 14.79 -3.35 10.39
C TYR A 211 15.46 -3.61 11.73
#